data_AF-A0A2P4EYG0-F1
#
_entry.id   AF-A0A2P4EYG0-F1
#
_cell.length_a   1.000
_cell.length_b   1.000
_cell.length_c   1.000
_cell.angle_alpha   90.00
_cell.angle_beta   90.00
_cell.angle_gamma   90.00
#
_symmetry.space_group_name_H-M   'P 1'
#
loop_
_entity.id
_entity.type
_entity.pdbx_description
1 polymer ?
#
loop_
_entity_poly.entity_id
_entity_poly.type
_entity_poly.pdbx_seq_one_letter_code
_entity_poly.pdbx_strand_id
1 'polypeptide(L)' 'MRQCTTISSSKPGSKGISIDDSVSIGANSGIIGDGLRIGNNVNIRAMSFVNKDIPDNSVYITHKENSIRPK' A
#
# COMPACT_ATOMS: atom_id res chain seq x y z
N MET A 1 -10.81 5.74 3.91
CA MET A 1 -10.54 5.09 2.61
C MET A 1 -10.90 6.03 1.47
N ARG A 2 -9.96 6.42 0.61
CA ARG A 2 -10.22 7.24 -0.58
C ARG A 2 -10.55 6.36 -1.78
N GLN A 3 -11.37 6.89 -2.68
CA GLN A 3 -11.78 6.25 -3.93
C GLN A 3 -10.59 5.69 -4.74
N CYS A 4 -10.82 4.54 -5.40
CA CYS A 4 -9.83 3.80 -6.19
C CYS A 4 -8.67 3.20 -5.38
N THR A 5 -8.96 2.62 -4.21
CA THR A 5 -7.99 1.79 -3.47
C THR A 5 -8.21 0.32 -3.82
N THR A 6 -7.18 -0.37 -4.28
CA THR A 6 -7.24 -1.81 -4.57
C THR A 6 -6.52 -2.58 -3.48
N ILE A 7 -7.22 -3.55 -2.88
CA ILE A 7 -6.67 -4.49 -1.90
C ILE A 7 -6.83 -5.87 -2.52
N SER A 8 -5.72 -6.53 -2.86
CA SER A 8 -5.78 -7.87 -3.44
C SER A 8 -4.68 -8.75 -2.89
N SER A 9 -5.02 -9.99 -2.55
CA SER A 9 -4.02 -11.03 -2.33
C SER A 9 -3.37 -11.42 -3.66
N SER A 10 -2.07 -11.70 -3.64
CA SER A 10 -1.34 -12.08 -4.85
C SER A 10 -1.62 -13.52 -5.26
N LYS A 11 -2.03 -14.38 -4.31
CA LYS A 11 -2.35 -15.79 -4.57
C LYS A 11 -3.73 -16.17 -4.01
N PRO A 12 -4.45 -17.08 -4.67
CA PRO A 12 -5.60 -17.74 -4.06
C PRO A 12 -5.14 -18.67 -2.93
N GLY A 13 -5.67 -18.49 -1.71
CA GLY A 13 -5.34 -19.30 -0.53
C GLY A 13 -4.22 -18.73 0.35
N SER A 14 -3.74 -17.52 0.08
CA SER A 14 -2.76 -16.85 0.92
C SER A 14 -3.38 -16.16 2.14
N LYS A 15 -2.53 -15.86 3.13
CA LYS A 15 -2.92 -15.09 4.31
C LYS A 15 -3.47 -13.73 3.88
N GLY A 16 -4.61 -13.35 4.47
CA GLY A 16 -5.21 -12.04 4.22
C GLY A 16 -4.30 -10.88 4.62
N ILE A 17 -4.64 -9.68 4.16
CA ILE A 17 -3.94 -8.45 4.54
C ILE A 17 -4.59 -7.95 5.84
N SER A 18 -3.79 -7.78 6.89
CA SER A 18 -4.22 -7.21 8.17
C SER A 18 -3.95 -5.71 8.16
N ILE A 19 -5.00 -4.91 8.36
CA ILE A 19 -4.92 -3.46 8.47
C ILE A 19 -5.37 -3.11 9.89
N ASP A 20 -4.46 -2.54 10.67
CA ASP A 20 -4.73 -2.05 12.02
C ASP A 20 -5.52 -0.72 12.01
N ASP A 21 -5.72 -0.14 13.19
CA ASP A 21 -6.55 1.07 13.36
C ASP A 21 -5.89 2.35 12.78
N SER A 22 -6.70 3.35 12.46
CA SER A 22 -6.23 4.68 12.00
C SER A 22 -5.29 4.68 10.77
N VAL A 23 -5.50 3.77 9.81
CA VAL A 23 -4.74 3.74 8.55
C VAL A 23 -5.35 4.66 7.50
N SER A 24 -4.54 5.60 7.01
CA SER A 24 -4.90 6.51 5.93
C SER A 24 -4.32 6.06 4.60
N ILE A 25 -5.18 5.61 3.69
CA ILE A 25 -4.79 5.19 2.34
C ILE A 25 -5.10 6.32 1.34
N GLY A 26 -4.06 6.80 0.66
CA GLY A 26 -4.17 7.78 -0.41
C GLY A 26 -4.96 7.26 -1.62
N ALA A 27 -5.43 8.16 -2.47
CA ALA A 27 -6.12 7.76 -3.70
C ALA A 27 -5.16 7.03 -4.66
N ASN A 28 -5.70 6.10 -5.46
CA ASN A 28 -4.93 5.32 -6.44
C ASN A 28 -3.79 4.49 -5.81
N SER A 29 -4.00 4.01 -4.58
CA SER A 29 -3.04 3.15 -3.89
C SER A 29 -3.38 1.69 -4.14
N GLY A 30 -2.36 0.87 -4.42
CA GLY A 30 -2.49 -0.58 -4.54
C GLY A 30 -1.79 -1.26 -3.38
N ILE A 31 -2.52 -2.09 -2.64
CA ILE A 31 -1.95 -2.97 -1.62
C ILE A 31 -2.05 -4.39 -2.16
N ILE A 32 -0.89 -4.97 -2.49
CA ILE A 32 -0.80 -6.30 -3.08
C ILE A 32 0.27 -7.10 -2.34
N GLY A 33 -0.16 -8.17 -1.70
CA GLY A 33 0.74 -9.13 -1.08
C GLY A 33 -0.01 -10.18 -0.27
N ASP A 34 0.73 -11.18 0.17
CA ASP A 34 0.22 -12.34 0.88
C ASP A 34 0.67 -12.27 2.34
N GLY A 35 -0.27 -12.11 3.27
CA GLY A 35 0.02 -11.98 4.70
C GLY A 35 0.65 -10.66 5.12
N LEU A 36 0.37 -9.59 4.39
CA LEU A 36 0.84 -8.25 4.74
C LEU A 36 0.19 -7.76 6.03
N ARG A 37 1.00 -7.15 6.90
CA ARG A 37 0.56 -6.42 8.08
C ARG A 37 0.81 -4.92 7.91
N ILE A 38 -0.25 -4.14 8.01
CA ILE A 38 -0.21 -2.68 8.09
C ILE A 38 -0.54 -2.28 9.52
N GLY A 39 0.45 -1.72 10.20
CA GLY A 39 0.36 -1.27 11.59
C GLY A 39 -0.59 -0.09 11.82
N ASN A 40 -0.73 0.30 13.09
CA ASN A 40 -1.58 1.40 13.54
C ASN A 40 -0.97 2.76 13.18
N ASN A 41 -1.81 3.75 12.87
CA ASN A 41 -1.41 5.12 12.53
C ASN A 41 -0.49 5.20 11.29
N VAL A 42 -0.74 4.35 10.30
CA VAL A 42 0.02 4.33 9.04
C VAL A 42 -0.60 5.26 8.01
N ASN A 43 0.25 6.06 7.35
CA ASN A 43 -0.15 6.93 6.25
C ASN A 43 0.47 6.44 4.93
N ILE A 44 -0.35 5.83 4.07
CA ILE A 44 0.03 5.42 2.72
C ILE A 44 -0.25 6.58 1.77
N ARG A 45 0.80 7.19 1.19
CA ARG A 45 0.63 8.30 0.26
C ARG A 45 -0.08 7.86 -1.03
N ALA A 46 -0.73 8.81 -1.71
CA ALA A 46 -1.40 8.56 -2.98
C ALA A 46 -0.43 7.96 -4.01
N MET A 47 -0.96 7.10 -4.88
CA MET A 47 -0.20 6.41 -5.93
C MET A 47 0.93 5.48 -5.42
N SER A 48 0.82 5.02 -4.16
CA SER A 48 1.77 4.08 -3.56
C SER A 48 1.42 2.63 -3.86
N PHE A 49 2.46 1.80 -3.98
CA PHE A 49 2.35 0.36 -4.15
C PHE A 49 2.95 -0.34 -2.94
N VAL A 50 2.10 -0.96 -2.11
CA VAL A 50 2.49 -1.64 -0.89
C VAL A 50 2.63 -3.14 -1.16
N ASN A 51 3.85 -3.64 -0.98
CA ASN A 51 4.20 -5.06 -1.15
C ASN A 51 5.01 -5.65 0.00
N LYS A 52 5.15 -4.89 1.10
CA LYS A 52 5.88 -5.26 2.31
C LYS A 52 5.12 -4.79 3.54
N ASP A 53 5.38 -5.45 4.66
CA ASP A 53 4.81 -5.08 5.95
C ASP A 53 5.19 -3.64 6.32
N ILE A 54 4.23 -2.91 6.89
CA ILE A 54 4.42 -1.54 7.34
C ILE A 54 4.29 -1.51 8.87
N PRO A 55 5.34 -1.09 9.60
CA PRO A 55 5.27 -0.97 11.04
C PRO A 55 4.36 0.18 11.47
N ASP A 56 3.97 0.18 12.75
CA ASP A 56 3.15 1.23 13.35
C ASP A 56 3.79 2.62 13.18
N ASN A 57 2.95 3.67 13.18
CA ASN A 57 3.36 5.08 13.14
C ASN A 57 4.28 5.44 11.95
N SER A 58 4.07 4.81 10.80
CA SER A 58 4.92 4.97 9.62
C SER A 58 4.21 5.64 8.45
N VAL A 59 4.97 6.39 7.66
CA VAL A 59 4.48 6.98 6.41
C VAL A 59 5.07 6.20 5.24
N TYR A 60 4.22 5.49 4.50
CA TYR A 60 4.64 4.74 3.32
C TYR A 60 4.54 5.61 2.07
N ILE A 61 5.67 5.81 1.41
CA ILE A 61 5.79 6.63 0.20
C ILE A 61 6.49 5.84 -0.89
N THR A 62 5.90 5.80 -2.08
CA THR A 62 6.57 5.26 -3.27
C THR A 62 7.15 6.42 -4.07
N HIS A 63 8.49 6.48 -4.17
CA HIS A 63 9.16 7.42 -5.06
C HIS A 63 9.03 6.94 -6.51
N LYS A 64 8.44 7.78 -7.37
CA LYS A 64 8.39 7.55 -8.81
C LYS A 64 9.23 8.63 -9.48
N GLU A 65 10.26 8.22 -10.19
CA GLU A 65 11.09 9.11 -10.99
C GLU A 65 10.59 9.10 -12.44
N ASN A 66 10.33 10.28 -12.98
CA ASN A 66 9.93 10.44 -14.36
C ASN A 66 11.19 10.58 -15.22
N SER A 67 11.49 9.58 -16.03
CA SER A 67 12.59 9.64 -17.00
C SER A 67 12.02 9.79 -18.41
N ILE A 68 12.36 10.88 -19.10
CA ILE A 68 12.07 11.06 -20.52
C ILE A 68 13.29 10.54 -21.29
N ARG A 69 13.11 9.47 -22.07
CA ARG A 69 14.16 8.93 -22.95
C ARG A 69 13.81 9.27 -24.41
N PRO A 70 14.71 9.94 -25.16
CA PRO A 70 14.54 10.09 -26.59
C PRO A 70 14.60 8.70 -27.27
N LYS A 71 13.82 8.55 -28.34
CA LYS A 71 13.63 7.30 -29.08
C LYS A 71 14.71 7.12 -30.15
#